data_AF-L9VN95-F1
#
_entry.id   AF-L9VN95-F1
#
_cell.length_a   1.000
_cell.length_b   1.000
_cell.length_c   1.000
_cell.angle_alpha   90.00
_cell.angle_beta   90.00
_cell.angle_gamma   90.00
#
_symmetry.space_group_name_H-M   'P 1'
#
loop_
_entity.id
_entity.type
_entity.pdbx_description
1 polymer ?
#
loop_
_entity_poly.entity_id
_entity_poly.type
_entity_poly.pdbx_seq_one_letter_code
_entity_poly.pdbx_strand_id
1 'polypeptide(L)'
;MSLEKSANSSLGEQLQALHDTAPQRYSLLERYAEDLRQAFEQSGRNYASAKQLYRTWDTPPFEPQILGQLLSAAADLGVLRVYTHRSNHNRYDLTAYDSARMDRLAAIFTDEAASATDAKFADR
;
A
#
# COMPACT_ATOMS: atom_id res chain seq x y z
N MET A 1 11.33 21.22 15.74
CA MET A 1 9.95 21.49 15.28
C MET A 1 9.81 21.06 13.83
N SER A 2 9.75 19.74 13.55
CA SER A 2 9.69 19.24 12.15
C SER A 2 8.80 18.02 11.95
N LEU A 3 7.94 17.66 12.91
CA LEU A 3 7.13 16.44 12.80
C LEU A 3 5.77 16.66 12.09
N GLU A 4 5.31 17.91 11.97
CA GLU A 4 3.94 18.20 11.48
C GLU A 4 3.85 18.41 9.97
N LYS A 5 4.98 18.58 9.26
CA LYS A 5 4.95 18.82 7.81
C LYS A 5 4.62 17.55 7.01
N SER A 6 4.90 16.37 7.57
CA SER A 6 4.61 15.08 6.95
C SER A 6 3.14 14.66 7.05
N ALA A 7 2.36 15.29 7.95
CA ALA A 7 0.98 14.90 8.21
C ALA A 7 0.00 15.31 7.09
N ASN A 8 0.42 16.22 6.20
CA ASN A 8 -0.44 16.76 5.13
C ASN A 8 0.18 16.72 3.73
N SER A 9 1.33 16.05 3.55
CA SER A 9 1.87 15.84 2.20
C SER A 9 0.84 15.07 1.35
N SER A 10 0.62 15.53 0.13
CA SER A 10 -0.28 14.85 -0.80
C SER A 10 0.18 13.41 -1.04
N LEU A 11 -0.75 12.52 -1.38
CA LEU A 11 -0.42 11.10 -1.67
C LEU A 11 0.67 10.99 -2.74
N GLY A 12 0.63 11.84 -3.77
CA GLY A 12 1.66 11.88 -4.82
C GLY A 12 3.05 12.24 -4.30
N GLU A 13 3.17 13.24 -3.41
CA GLU A 13 4.47 13.59 -2.81
C GLU A 13 5.02 12.46 -1.93
N GLN A 14 4.15 11.76 -1.20
CA GLN A 14 4.55 10.62 -0.38
C GLN A 14 4.99 9.43 -1.25
N LEU A 15 4.33 9.20 -2.38
CA LEU A 15 4.71 8.18 -3.36
C LEU A 15 6.02 8.51 -4.05
N GLN A 16 6.24 9.77 -4.43
CA GLN A 16 7.53 10.19 -4.99
C GLN A 16 8.66 10.00 -3.97
N ALA A 17 8.45 10.39 -2.71
CA ALA A 17 9.42 10.15 -1.66
C ALA A 17 9.67 8.65 -1.44
N LEU A 18 8.63 7.81 -1.53
CA LEU A 18 8.77 6.35 -1.45
C LEU A 18 9.57 5.78 -2.63
N HIS A 19 9.30 6.26 -3.85
CA HIS A 19 10.05 5.90 -5.06
C HIS A 19 11.54 6.23 -4.91
N ASP A 20 11.86 7.42 -4.43
CA ASP A 20 13.23 7.91 -4.32
C ASP A 20 14.02 7.23 -3.18
N THR A 21 13.36 6.94 -2.05
CA THR A 21 14.03 6.40 -0.84
C THR A 21 13.98 4.89 -0.72
N ALA A 22 12.96 4.24 -1.29
CA ALA A 22 12.74 2.80 -1.20
C ALA A 22 12.10 2.24 -2.49
N PRO A 23 12.82 2.29 -3.63
CA PRO A 23 12.27 1.95 -4.94
C PRO A 23 11.72 0.52 -5.02
N GLN A 24 12.34 -0.43 -4.31
CA GLN A 24 11.82 -1.81 -4.25
C GLN A 24 10.44 -1.87 -3.56
N ARG A 25 10.23 -1.09 -2.50
CA ARG A 25 8.95 -1.02 -1.79
C ARG A 25 7.90 -0.31 -2.63
N TYR A 26 8.30 0.71 -3.39
CA TYR A 26 7.46 1.34 -4.41
C TYR A 26 6.97 0.34 -5.45
N SER A 27 7.89 -0.39 -6.11
CA SER A 27 7.53 -1.35 -7.16
C SER A 27 6.66 -2.52 -6.65
N LEU A 28 6.82 -2.93 -5.38
CA LEU A 28 5.91 -3.90 -4.77
C LEU A 28 4.50 -3.31 -4.61
N LEU A 29 4.40 -2.06 -4.16
CA LEU A 29 3.12 -1.38 -3.98
C LEU A 29 2.42 -1.16 -5.33
N GLU A 30 3.15 -0.70 -6.34
CA GLU A 30 2.68 -0.56 -7.72
C GLU A 30 2.10 -1.88 -8.25
N ARG A 31 2.83 -2.97 -8.07
CA ARG A 31 2.43 -4.29 -8.56
C ARG A 31 1.20 -4.87 -7.85
N TYR A 32 1.07 -4.64 -6.55
CA TYR A 32 0.14 -5.39 -5.69
C TYR A 32 -0.87 -4.50 -4.95
N ALA A 33 -1.02 -3.23 -5.33
CA ALA A 33 -1.99 -2.32 -4.72
C ALA A 33 -3.42 -2.89 -4.78
N GLU A 34 -3.81 -3.44 -5.92
CA GLU A 34 -5.16 -3.98 -6.11
C GLU A 34 -5.42 -5.23 -5.25
N ASP A 35 -4.45 -6.14 -5.18
CA ASP A 35 -4.52 -7.29 -4.27
C ASP A 35 -4.65 -6.82 -2.81
N LEU A 36 -3.84 -5.83 -2.42
CA LEU A 36 -3.88 -5.28 -1.07
C LEU A 36 -5.24 -4.63 -0.76
N ARG A 37 -5.84 -3.91 -1.71
CA ARG A 37 -7.19 -3.33 -1.61
C ARG A 37 -8.21 -4.43 -1.36
N GLN A 38 -8.18 -5.49 -2.17
CA GLN A 38 -9.06 -6.64 -2.02
C GLN A 38 -8.93 -7.28 -0.63
N ALA A 39 -7.72 -7.43 -0.10
CA ALA A 39 -7.51 -8.00 1.23
C ALA A 39 -8.13 -7.16 2.35
N PHE A 40 -8.10 -5.83 2.23
CA PHE A 40 -8.75 -4.94 3.20
C PHE A 40 -10.27 -5.02 3.12
N GLU A 41 -10.82 -4.96 1.91
CA GLU A 41 -12.27 -4.96 1.69
C GLU A 41 -12.93 -6.31 2.03
N GLN A 42 -12.22 -7.42 1.81
CA GLN A 42 -12.70 -8.76 2.16
C GLN A 42 -12.49 -9.09 3.64
N SER A 43 -11.65 -8.33 4.34
CA SER A 43 -11.40 -8.55 5.76
C SER A 43 -12.59 -8.08 6.59
N GLY A 44 -13.38 -9.02 7.12
CA GLY A 44 -14.43 -8.74 8.11
C GLY A 44 -13.91 -8.37 9.51
N ARG A 45 -12.65 -7.95 9.66
CA ARG A 45 -12.00 -7.71 10.96
C ARG A 45 -11.69 -6.22 11.15
N ASN A 46 -12.00 -5.70 12.32
CA ASN A 46 -11.62 -4.33 12.70
C ASN A 46 -10.10 -4.17 12.90
N TYR A 47 -9.45 -5.18 13.49
CA TYR A 47 -8.02 -5.17 13.77
C TYR A 47 -7.38 -6.47 13.29
N ALA A 48 -6.49 -6.39 12.31
CA ALA A 48 -5.93 -7.57 11.65
C ALA A 48 -4.39 -7.58 11.69
N SER A 49 -3.83 -8.76 11.87
CA SER A 49 -2.41 -9.03 11.62
C SER A 49 -2.17 -9.33 10.15
N ALA A 50 -0.93 -9.18 9.68
CA ALA A 50 -0.52 -9.60 8.34
C ALA A 50 -0.93 -11.07 8.06
N LYS A 51 -0.72 -11.99 9.01
CA LYS A 51 -1.13 -13.40 8.86
C LYS A 51 -2.64 -13.59 8.68
N GLN A 52 -3.47 -12.75 9.31
CA GLN A 52 -4.92 -12.84 9.17
C GLN A 52 -5.38 -12.29 7.81
N LEU A 53 -4.78 -11.20 7.36
CA LEU A 53 -5.01 -10.64 6.02
C LEU A 53 -4.53 -11.60 4.93
N TYR A 54 -3.37 -12.25 5.11
CA TYR A 54 -2.84 -13.22 4.16
C TYR A 54 -3.76 -14.43 3.90
N ARG A 55 -4.68 -14.71 4.83
CA ARG A 55 -5.63 -15.81 4.73
C ARG A 55 -6.91 -15.44 3.96
N THR A 56 -7.03 -14.22 3.44
CA THR A 56 -8.18 -13.83 2.59
C THR A 56 -8.10 -14.47 1.20
N TRP A 57 -6.90 -14.84 0.75
CA TRP A 57 -6.69 -15.49 -0.54
C TRP A 57 -6.62 -17.02 -0.40
N ASP A 58 -7.36 -17.71 -1.26
CA ASP A 58 -7.20 -19.16 -1.47
C ASP A 58 -5.89 -19.46 -2.22
N THR A 59 -5.51 -18.59 -3.15
CA THR A 59 -4.23 -18.62 -3.87
C THR A 59 -3.57 -17.25 -3.75
N PRO A 60 -2.64 -17.05 -2.80
CA PRO A 60 -2.02 -15.76 -2.58
C PRO A 60 -1.19 -15.28 -3.79
N PRO A 61 -1.28 -13.99 -4.16
CA PRO A 61 -0.55 -13.43 -5.32
C PRO A 61 0.95 -13.23 -5.05
N PHE A 62 1.38 -13.31 -3.79
CA PHE A 62 2.77 -13.11 -3.37
C PHE A 62 3.07 -13.86 -2.08
N GLU A 63 4.36 -14.00 -1.75
CA GLU A 63 4.84 -14.61 -0.51
C GLU A 63 4.43 -13.81 0.75
N PRO A 64 4.24 -14.46 1.92
CA PRO A 64 3.78 -13.79 3.15
C PRO A 64 4.64 -12.59 3.59
N GLN A 65 5.95 -12.64 3.33
CA GLN A 65 6.88 -11.56 3.68
C GLN A 65 6.62 -10.28 2.88
N ILE A 66 6.08 -10.39 1.65
CA ILE A 66 5.72 -9.24 0.82
C ILE A 66 4.55 -8.49 1.47
N LEU A 67 3.58 -9.20 2.04
CA LEU A 67 2.44 -8.56 2.70
C LEU A 67 2.87 -7.62 3.83
N GLY A 68 3.87 -8.01 4.64
CA GLY A 68 4.36 -7.15 5.72
C GLY A 68 4.93 -5.83 5.20
N GLN A 69 5.63 -5.86 4.07
CA GLN A 69 6.18 -4.67 3.42
C GLN A 69 5.07 -3.78 2.85
N LEU A 70 4.09 -4.39 2.18
CA LEU A 70 2.92 -3.70 1.64
C LEU A 70 2.11 -3.01 2.73
N LEU A 71 1.83 -3.71 3.84
CA LEU A 71 1.08 -3.16 4.96
C LEU A 71 1.82 -2.03 5.68
N SER A 72 3.14 -2.14 5.81
CA SER A 72 3.97 -1.05 6.34
C SER A 72 3.92 0.18 5.42
N ALA A 73 4.07 -0.02 4.11
CA ALA A 73 4.02 1.08 3.14
C ALA A 73 2.63 1.74 3.11
N ALA A 74 1.55 0.95 3.10
CA ALA A 74 0.20 1.48 3.15
C ALA A 74 -0.10 2.25 4.44
N ALA A 75 0.48 1.83 5.58
CA ALA A 75 0.40 2.59 6.81
C ALA A 75 1.22 3.91 6.76
N ASP A 76 2.44 3.87 6.23
CA ASP A 76 3.28 5.06 6.02
C ASP A 76 2.58 6.08 5.09
N LEU A 77 1.89 5.58 4.08
CA LEU A 77 1.09 6.38 3.15
C LEU A 77 -0.24 6.82 3.74
N GLY A 78 -0.63 6.39 4.95
CA GLY A 78 -1.88 6.78 5.59
C GLY A 78 -3.15 6.12 5.02
N VAL A 79 -3.04 5.02 4.29
CA VAL A 79 -4.19 4.21 3.83
C VAL A 79 -4.86 3.49 5.00
N LEU A 80 -4.08 3.12 6.01
CA LEU A 80 -4.55 2.53 7.26
C LEU A 80 -3.64 2.93 8.40
N ARG A 81 -4.01 2.58 9.63
CA ARG A 81 -3.18 2.86 10.83
C ARG A 81 -2.59 1.59 11.40
N VAL A 82 -1.45 1.72 12.07
CA VAL A 82 -0.94 0.67 12.95
C VAL A 82 -1.64 0.82 14.30
N TYR A 83 -2.43 -0.19 14.68
CA TYR A 83 -3.10 -0.26 15.98
C TYR A 83 -2.13 -0.61 17.12
N THR A 84 -1.16 -1.50 16.87
CA THR A 84 -0.17 -1.87 17.88
C THR A 84 1.15 -2.20 17.22
N HIS A 85 2.22 -1.54 17.67
CA HIS A 85 3.59 -1.92 17.33
C HIS A 85 4.07 -3.01 18.30
N ARG A 86 4.28 -4.22 17.77
CA ARG A 86 4.94 -5.32 18.48
C ARG A 86 5.95 -5.91 17.51
N SER A 87 7.18 -6.13 17.95
CA SER A 87 8.22 -6.81 17.17
C SER A 87 7.65 -8.11 16.60
N ASN A 88 7.35 -8.12 15.29
CA ASN A 88 6.77 -9.22 14.50
C ASN A 88 5.25 -9.48 14.59
N HIS A 89 4.48 -8.65 15.30
CA HIS A 89 3.02 -8.81 15.43
C HIS A 89 2.26 -7.49 15.33
N ASN A 90 2.63 -6.66 14.35
CA ASN A 90 1.86 -5.45 14.09
C ASN A 90 0.40 -5.81 13.83
N ARG A 91 -0.47 -5.13 14.57
CA ARG A 91 -1.91 -5.12 14.26
C ARG A 91 -2.21 -3.83 13.53
N TYR A 92 -2.96 -3.97 12.46
CA TYR A 92 -3.42 -2.89 11.61
C TYR A 92 -4.87 -2.60 11.97
N ASP A 93 -5.20 -1.31 12.02
CA ASP A 93 -6.54 -0.79 12.27
C ASP A 93 -7.25 -0.61 10.94
N LEU A 94 -8.12 -1.57 10.60
CA LEU A 94 -8.96 -1.51 9.40
C LEU A 94 -10.18 -0.62 9.61
N THR A 95 -10.51 -0.23 10.84
CA THR A 95 -11.58 0.78 11.06
C THR A 95 -11.14 2.16 10.62
N ALA A 96 -9.82 2.38 10.52
CA ALA A 96 -9.20 3.57 9.96
C ALA A 96 -8.78 3.39 8.49
N TYR A 97 -9.26 2.34 7.80
CA TYR A 97 -9.01 2.15 6.38
C TYR A 97 -9.66 3.29 5.57
N ASP A 98 -8.83 4.05 4.84
CA ASP A 98 -9.27 5.12 3.95
C ASP A 98 -9.38 4.56 2.52
N SER A 99 -10.58 4.08 2.17
CA SER A 99 -10.85 3.52 0.84
C SER A 99 -10.64 4.54 -0.27
N ALA A 100 -11.01 5.81 -0.07
CA ALA A 100 -10.83 6.86 -1.07
C ALA A 100 -9.34 7.12 -1.34
N ARG A 101 -8.48 7.01 -0.32
CA ARG A 101 -7.04 7.10 -0.48
C ARG A 101 -6.46 5.86 -1.16
N MET A 102 -6.99 4.68 -0.89
CA MET A 102 -6.62 3.45 -1.59
C MET A 102 -7.00 3.49 -3.08
N ASP A 103 -8.19 3.99 -3.39
CA ASP A 103 -8.65 4.17 -4.78
C ASP A 103 -7.75 5.14 -5.54
N ARG A 104 -7.35 6.24 -4.90
CA ARG A 104 -6.37 7.19 -5.49
C ARG A 104 -5.01 6.55 -5.70
N LEU A 105 -4.55 5.72 -4.76
CA LEU A 105 -3.29 5.00 -4.91
C LEU A 105 -3.32 4.06 -6.12
N ALA A 106 -4.38 3.26 -6.26
CA ALA A 106 -4.57 2.36 -7.39
C ALA A 106 -4.70 3.11 -8.73
N ALA A 107 -5.39 4.26 -8.73
CA ALA A 107 -5.51 5.11 -9.91
C ALA A 107 -4.16 5.67 -10.39
N ILE A 108 -3.30 6.13 -9.47
CA ILE A 108 -1.95 6.61 -9.80
C ILE A 108 -1.13 5.52 -10.49
N PHE A 109 -1.10 4.30 -9.95
CA PHE A 109 -0.34 3.20 -10.57
C PHE A 109 -0.92 2.73 -11.90
N THR A 110 -2.25 2.85 -12.08
CA THR A 110 -2.89 2.54 -13.36
C THR A 110 -2.53 3.57 -14.43
N ASP A 111 -2.49 4.85 -14.06
CA ASP A 111 -2.11 5.96 -14.95
C ASP A 111 -0.62 5.91 -15.34
N GLU A 112 0.27 5.56 -14.39
CA GLU A 112 1.69 5.35 -14.66
C GLU A 112 1.93 4.15 -15.60
N ALA A 113 1.21 3.05 -15.40
CA ALA A 113 1.30 1.89 -16.28
C ALA A 113 0.82 2.21 -17.71
N ALA A 114 -0.25 3.01 -17.85
CA ALA A 114 -0.73 3.49 -19.14
C ALA A 114 0.29 4.41 -19.82
N SER A 115 0.89 5.34 -19.06
CA SER A 115 1.91 6.27 -19.55
C SER A 115 3.21 5.58 -19.96
N ALA A 116 3.65 4.57 -19.21
CA ALA A 116 4.83 3.76 -19.56
C ALA A 116 4.61 2.90 -20.81
N THR A 117 3.36 2.50 -21.05
CA THR A 117 2.97 1.74 -22.24
C THR A 117 3.02 2.62 -23.49
N ASP A 118 2.49 3.84 -23.43
CA ASP A 118 2.50 4.80 -24.54
C ASP A 118 3.94 5.19 -24.96
N ALA A 119 4.82 5.45 -23.98
CA ALA A 119 6.23 5.75 -24.23
C ALA A 119 6.99 4.60 -24.92
N LYS A 120 6.62 3.35 -24.67
CA LYS A 120 7.23 2.16 -25.29
C LYS A 120 6.77 1.95 -26.74
N PHE A 121 5.63 2.52 -27.13
CA PHE A 121 5.12 2.46 -28.51
C PHE A 121 5.57 3.65 -29.38
N ALA A 122 6.02 4.76 -28.77
CA ALA A 122 6.54 5.93 -29.48
C ALA A 122 8.00 5.80 -29.96
N ASP A 123 8.75 4.82 -29.46
CA ASP A 123 10.16 4.54 -29.84
C ASP A 123 10.28 3.49 -30.98
N ARG A 124 9.21 3.25 -31.76
CA ARG A 124 9.17 2.21 -32.80
C ARG A 124 8.86 2.74 -34.20
#